data_AF-A0A2H0U985-F1
#
_entry.id   AF-A0A2H0U985-F1
#
_cell.length_a   1.000
_cell.length_b   1.000
_cell.length_c   1.000
_cell.angle_alpha   90.00
_cell.angle_beta   90.00
_cell.angle_gamma   90.00
#
_symmetry.space_group_name_H-M   'P 1'
#
loop_
_entity.id
_entity.type
_entity.pdbx_description
1 polymer ?
#
loop_
_entity_poly.entity_id
_entity_poly.type
_entity_poly.pdbx_seq_one_letter_code
_entity_poly.pdbx_strand_id
1 'polypeptide(L)'
;MSSEGSRSCESRPELVVELYDWKVAPWSSVREDIMRIDRLCLGRKAFSESDLRTYFEDRLSIVVLLRRENRIIGYCAAAPD
;
A
#
# COMPACT_ATOMS: atom_id res chain seq x y z
N MET A 1 12.22 47.41 -3.02
CA MET A 1 11.06 46.54 -2.75
C MET A 1 11.15 45.34 -3.67
N SER A 2 11.58 44.20 -3.15
CA SER A 2 11.45 42.89 -3.82
C SER A 2 11.19 41.87 -2.73
N SER A 3 9.92 41.54 -2.52
CA SER A 3 9.50 40.47 -1.61
C SER A 3 9.71 39.14 -2.34
N GLU A 4 10.84 38.48 -2.07
CA GLU A 4 11.02 37.08 -2.43
C GLU A 4 10.03 36.26 -1.61
N GLY A 5 9.00 35.76 -2.29
CA GLY A 5 8.02 34.86 -1.69
C GLY A 5 8.71 33.59 -1.25
N SER A 6 8.90 33.44 0.07
CA SER A 6 9.23 32.18 0.71
C SER A 6 8.18 31.15 0.29
N ARG A 7 8.54 30.26 -0.65
CA ARG A 7 7.75 29.06 -0.92
C ARG A 7 7.82 28.22 0.35
N SER A 8 6.75 28.22 1.13
CA SER A 8 6.59 27.27 2.22
C SER A 8 6.67 25.88 1.60
N CYS A 9 7.79 25.19 1.84
CA CYS A 9 7.89 23.77 1.56
C CYS A 9 6.95 23.10 2.57
N GLU A 10 5.68 22.93 2.20
CA GLU A 10 4.76 22.14 3.00
C GLU A 10 5.40 20.76 3.18
N SER A 11 5.78 20.45 4.42
CA SER A 11 6.35 19.17 4.77
C SER A 11 5.35 18.09 4.36
N ARG A 12 5.72 17.27 3.37
CA ARG A 12 4.87 16.16 2.96
C ARG A 12 4.63 15.26 4.18
N PRO A 13 3.38 14.86 4.46
CA PRO A 13 3.07 13.92 5.53
C PRO A 13 3.99 12.71 5.51
N GLU A 14 4.35 12.25 6.71
CA GLU A 14 5.26 11.14 6.93
C GLU A 14 4.79 9.87 6.21
N LEU A 15 5.75 9.15 5.63
CA LEU A 15 5.55 7.85 5.03
C LEU A 15 5.89 6.78 6.05
N VAL A 16 4.95 5.89 6.30
CA VAL A 16 5.12 4.77 7.23
C VAL A 16 5.20 3.48 6.42
N VAL A 17 6.19 2.66 6.73
CA VAL A 17 6.35 1.31 6.19
C VAL A 17 5.99 0.34 7.31
N GLU A 18 5.05 -0.57 7.06
CA GLU A 18 4.62 -1.57 8.04
C GLU A 18 4.55 -2.96 7.42
N LEU A 19 4.80 -3.97 8.25
CA LEU A 19 4.47 -5.35 7.92
C LEU A 19 2.98 -5.56 8.17
N TYR A 20 2.28 -6.09 7.19
CA TYR A 20 0.88 -6.44 7.33
C TYR A 20 0.74 -7.70 8.19
N ASP A 21 -0.14 -7.63 9.20
CA ASP A 21 -0.51 -8.77 10.03
C ASP A 21 -1.99 -9.12 9.81
N TRP A 22 -2.20 -10.26 9.13
CA TRP A 22 -3.54 -10.78 8.82
C TRP A 22 -4.37 -11.14 10.06
N LYS A 23 -3.74 -11.28 11.24
CA LYS A 23 -4.42 -11.51 12.51
C LYS A 23 -4.99 -10.23 13.11
N VAL A 24 -4.39 -9.09 12.78
CA VAL A 24 -4.80 -7.76 13.28
C VAL A 24 -5.79 -7.12 12.32
N ALA A 25 -5.53 -7.22 11.01
CA ALA A 25 -6.35 -6.66 9.96
C ALA A 25 -6.80 -7.76 9.00
N PRO A 26 -8.12 -7.95 8.78
CA PRO A 26 -8.60 -8.92 7.79
C PRO A 26 -8.41 -8.39 6.37
N TRP A 27 -8.31 -9.28 5.38
CA TRP A 27 -8.21 -8.91 3.96
C TRP A 27 -9.26 -7.88 3.52
N SER A 28 -10.50 -8.01 4.00
CA SER A 28 -11.59 -7.08 3.70
C SER A 28 -11.30 -5.62 4.06
N SER A 29 -10.42 -5.37 5.04
CA SER A 29 -10.05 -4.02 5.48
C SER A 29 -9.06 -3.32 4.56
N VAL A 30 -8.32 -4.07 3.73
CA VAL A 30 -7.30 -3.53 2.82
C VAL A 30 -7.61 -3.80 1.34
N ARG A 31 -8.52 -4.75 1.05
CA ARG A 31 -8.88 -5.23 -0.28
C ARG A 31 -9.01 -4.12 -1.32
N GLU A 32 -9.83 -3.11 -1.04
CA GLU A 32 -10.15 -2.08 -2.04
C GLU A 32 -8.92 -1.25 -2.42
N ASP A 33 -8.08 -0.91 -1.45
CA ASP A 33 -6.84 -0.18 -1.69
C ASP A 33 -5.84 -1.03 -2.48
N ILE A 34 -5.64 -2.29 -2.09
CA ILE A 34 -4.71 -3.19 -2.77
C ILE A 34 -5.16 -3.45 -4.21
N MET A 35 -6.43 -3.78 -4.42
CA MET A 35 -7.00 -3.96 -5.76
C MET A 35 -6.88 -2.70 -6.63
N ARG A 36 -7.08 -1.52 -6.04
CA ARG A 36 -6.91 -0.25 -6.73
C ARG A 36 -5.44 -0.01 -7.11
N ILE A 37 -4.52 -0.19 -6.17
CA ILE A 37 -3.08 0.00 -6.40
C ILE A 37 -2.59 -0.97 -7.48
N ASP A 38 -2.95 -2.24 -7.39
CA ASP A 38 -2.51 -3.27 -8.32
C ASP A 38 -2.94 -2.98 -9.76
N ARG A 39 -4.21 -2.58 -9.94
CA ARG A 39 -4.74 -2.15 -11.24
C ARG A 39 -4.06 -0.89 -11.77
N LEU A 40 -3.77 0.08 -10.91
CA LEU A 40 -3.08 1.32 -11.31
C LEU A 40 -1.64 1.04 -11.76
N CYS A 41 -0.94 0.11 -11.10
CA CYS A 41 0.46 -0.20 -11.38
C CYS A 41 0.64 -1.18 -12.56
N LEU A 42 -0.23 -2.19 -12.67
CA LEU A 42 -0.04 -3.30 -13.60
C LEU A 42 -1.06 -3.32 -14.75
N GLY A 43 -2.15 -2.56 -14.65
CA GLY A 43 -3.18 -2.46 -15.68
C GLY A 43 -3.77 -3.82 -16.05
N ARG A 44 -3.56 -4.26 -17.30
CA ARG A 44 -4.03 -5.58 -17.77
C ARG A 44 -3.30 -6.77 -17.16
N LYS A 45 -2.14 -6.54 -16.53
CA LYS A 45 -1.36 -7.56 -15.83
C LYS A 45 -1.63 -7.58 -14.32
N ALA A 46 -2.63 -6.82 -13.87
CA ALA A 46 -3.05 -6.85 -12.48
C ALA A 46 -3.49 -8.27 -12.08
N PHE A 47 -3.14 -8.66 -10.87
CA PHE A 47 -3.53 -9.93 -10.28
C PHE A 47 -5.04 -9.98 -10.06
N SER A 48 -5.58 -11.19 -10.03
CA SER A 48 -6.98 -11.39 -9.63
C SER A 48 -7.16 -11.13 -8.14
N GLU A 49 -8.39 -10.85 -7.70
CA GLU A 49 -8.68 -10.71 -6.26
C GLU A 49 -8.32 -11.99 -5.49
N SER A 50 -8.55 -13.17 -6.07
CA SER A 50 -8.19 -14.44 -5.46
C SER A 50 -6.69 -14.60 -5.28
N ASP A 51 -5.89 -14.20 -6.27
CA ASP A 51 -4.42 -14.31 -6.18
C ASP A 51 -3.89 -13.35 -5.09
N LEU A 52 -4.36 -12.11 -5.09
CA LEU A 52 -3.99 -11.11 -4.08
C LEU A 52 -4.43 -11.55 -2.68
N ARG A 53 -5.65 -12.07 -2.55
CA ARG A 53 -6.15 -12.58 -1.28
C ARG A 53 -5.25 -13.67 -0.69
N THR A 54 -4.72 -14.56 -1.53
CA THR A 54 -3.77 -15.59 -1.08
C THR A 54 -2.54 -14.97 -0.40
N TYR A 55 -1.92 -13.95 -0.99
CA TYR A 55 -0.76 -13.28 -0.36
C TYR A 55 -1.09 -12.63 0.99
N PHE A 56 -2.32 -12.16 1.17
CA PHE A 56 -2.74 -11.43 2.37
C PHE A 56 -3.37 -12.33 3.45
N GLU A 57 -3.71 -13.58 3.14
CA GLU A 57 -4.25 -14.54 4.12
C GLU A 57 -3.31 -15.71 4.38
N ASP A 58 -2.31 -15.93 3.53
CA ASP A 58 -1.28 -16.95 3.75
C ASP A 58 -0.31 -16.52 4.86
N ARG A 59 -0.01 -17.49 5.73
CA ARG A 59 0.82 -17.34 6.93
C ARG A 59 2.29 -17.26 6.59
N LEU A 60 2.68 -17.79 5.43
CA LEU A 60 4.06 -17.84 4.97
C LEU A 60 4.39 -16.66 4.05
N SER A 61 3.37 -15.97 3.53
CA SER A 61 3.52 -14.76 2.75
C SER A 61 3.91 -13.58 3.62
N ILE A 62 4.80 -12.73 3.07
CA ILE A 62 5.21 -11.47 3.67
C ILE A 62 4.63 -10.36 2.83
N VAL A 63 3.87 -9.47 3.47
CA VAL A 63 3.30 -8.29 2.84
C VAL A 63 3.78 -7.04 3.58
N VAL A 64 4.31 -6.09 2.82
CA VAL A 64 4.72 -4.77 3.29
C VAL A 64 3.76 -3.74 2.74
N LEU A 65 3.20 -2.90 3.61
CA LEU A 65 2.35 -1.78 3.23
C LEU A 65 3.11 -0.46 3.36
N LEU A 66 2.91 0.42 2.38
CA LEU A 66 3.33 1.81 2.43
C LEU A 66 2.11 2.68 2.72
N ARG A 67 2.13 3.42 3.83
CA ARG A 67 1.05 4.29 4.26
C ARG A 67 1.42 5.75 4.30
N ARG A 68 0.41 6.60 4.06
CA ARG A 68 0.45 8.04 4.28
C ARG A 68 -0.92 8.48 4.82
N GLU A 69 -0.95 9.18 5.95
CA GLU A 69 -2.19 9.70 6.56
C GLU A 69 -3.29 8.62 6.66
N ASN A 70 -2.91 7.43 7.18
CA ASN A 70 -3.78 6.26 7.33
C ASN A 70 -4.27 5.59 6.03
N ARG A 71 -3.87 6.08 4.84
CA ARG A 71 -4.17 5.46 3.55
C ARG A 71 -3.04 4.57 3.08
N ILE A 72 -3.37 3.42 2.48
CA ILE A 72 -2.39 2.59 1.79
C ILE A 72 -2.14 3.22 0.40
N ILE A 73 -0.89 3.50 0.11
CA ILE A 73 -0.47 4.12 -1.16
C ILE A 73 0.43 3.21 -1.99
N GLY A 74 0.88 2.09 -1.43
CA GLY A 74 1.68 1.09 -2.11
C GLY A 74 1.77 -0.18 -1.27
N TYR A 75 2.15 -1.29 -1.91
CA TYR A 75 2.43 -2.53 -1.22
C TYR A 75 3.48 -3.34 -1.99
N CYS A 76 4.12 -4.28 -1.31
CA CYS A 76 4.91 -5.35 -1.90
C CYS A 76 4.54 -6.65 -1.20
N ALA A 77 4.46 -7.74 -1.95
CA ALA A 77 4.13 -9.06 -1.43
C ALA A 77 5.10 -10.10 -1.98
N ALA A 78 5.46 -11.07 -1.14
CA ALA A 78 6.23 -12.24 -1.51
C ALA A 78 5.65 -13.46 -0.80
N ALA A 79 5.55 -14.58 -1.51
CA ALA A 79 5.20 -15.88 -0.97
C ALA A 79 6.38 -16.85 -1.20
N PRO A 80 6.58 -17.86 -0.34
CA PRO A 80 7.49 -18.96 -0.65
C PRO A 80 6.93 -19.78 -1.82
N ASP A 81 7.84 -20.22 -2.70
CA ASP A 81 7.55 -21.16 -3.80
C ASP A 81 7.25 -22.58 -3.30
#